data_AF-B0DCL8-F1
#
_entry.id   AF-B0DCL8-F1
#
_cell.length_a   1.000
_cell.length_b   1.000
_cell.length_c   1.000
_cell.angle_alpha   90.00
_cell.angle_beta   90.00
_cell.angle_gamma   90.00
#
_symmetry.space_group_name_H-M   'P 1'
#
loop_
_entity.id
_entity.type
_entity.pdbx_description
1 polymer ?
#
loop_
_entity_poly.entity_id
_entity_poly.type
_entity_poly.pdbx_seq_one_letter_code
_entity_poly.pdbx_strand_id
1 'polypeptide(L)'
;MAAANDPRMPSETAKFVTMLDFLEEGVDQIMTKGRADISPYRYSSLCTTLYNYTTTSGGLKNDRGPPESDGNEGNKGRPDWAKSLRPLDVKKKVVAPYLLLVRYFTCHSACILDKADKLRDQALLRYYAEEWDRYVDGASCVGRVFSYLNRFYVNQARCKGQRGVYPVFTLAMVQWKDNVFLPFQHNKKTNLTSALLKLIEAERNGATIDQGLVKKVLDSFISLGLDNSNLNKPCLDVYKEQFEVPFLDATQRFYERESELFLGANRLSDYLKKVEERLQEEEDRVVAYLNPQTREGLISECRGLLICKHAEELWERSQSLREVEDLQRMLYLLSLLPKGGEPVF
;
A
#
# COMPACT_ATOMS: atom_id res chain seq x y z
N MET A 1 13.10 -32.57 13.49
CA MET A 1 11.63 -32.53 13.31
C MET A 1 11.00 -32.26 14.66
N ALA A 2 10.86 -30.99 15.04
CA ALA A 2 10.22 -30.62 16.30
C ALA A 2 8.74 -30.33 16.01
N ALA A 3 7.84 -31.18 16.49
CA ALA A 3 6.44 -30.84 16.58
C ALA A 3 6.33 -29.67 17.57
N ALA A 4 6.09 -28.47 17.06
CA ALA A 4 5.70 -27.34 17.90
C ALA A 4 4.44 -27.76 18.66
N ASN A 5 4.41 -27.43 19.96
CA ASN A 5 3.36 -27.77 20.89
C ASN A 5 2.10 -26.94 20.54
N ASP A 6 1.45 -27.26 19.43
CA ASP A 6 0.31 -26.51 18.89
C ASP A 6 -0.84 -26.55 19.91
N PRO A 7 -1.39 -25.39 20.32
CA PRO A 7 -2.47 -25.35 21.31
C PRO A 7 -3.66 -26.20 20.84
N ARG A 8 -4.17 -27.04 21.75
CA ARG A 8 -5.30 -27.93 21.46
C ARG A 8 -6.52 -27.09 21.05
N MET A 9 -7.15 -27.52 19.97
CA MET A 9 -8.37 -26.88 19.46
C MET A 9 -9.46 -26.83 20.55
N PRO A 10 -10.14 -25.69 20.75
CA PRO A 10 -11.23 -25.60 21.70
C PRO A 10 -12.42 -26.49 21.29
N SER A 11 -13.08 -27.11 22.27
CA SER A 11 -14.27 -27.96 22.02
C SER A 11 -15.41 -27.16 21.39
N GLU A 12 -16.30 -27.84 20.64
CA GLU A 12 -17.48 -27.21 20.01
C GLU A 12 -18.42 -26.50 21.00
N THR A 13 -18.38 -26.87 22.28
CA THR A 13 -19.14 -26.28 23.40
C THR A 13 -18.36 -25.25 24.21
N ALA A 14 -17.15 -24.86 23.78
CA ALA A 14 -16.33 -23.89 24.51
C ALA A 14 -17.04 -22.52 24.58
N LYS A 15 -16.76 -21.73 25.62
CA LYS A 15 -17.29 -20.37 25.70
C LYS A 15 -16.79 -19.56 24.51
N PHE A 16 -17.67 -18.77 23.90
CA PHE A 16 -17.36 -17.91 22.74
C PHE A 16 -16.11 -17.03 22.93
N VAL A 17 -15.81 -16.60 24.16
CA VAL A 17 -14.60 -15.84 24.51
C VAL A 17 -13.34 -16.66 24.23
N THR A 18 -13.27 -17.89 24.74
CA THR A 18 -12.16 -18.84 24.50
C THR A 18 -11.90 -19.11 23.02
N MET A 19 -12.96 -19.14 22.19
CA MET A 19 -12.80 -19.33 20.75
C MET A 19 -12.19 -18.10 20.08
N LEU A 20 -12.56 -16.89 20.54
CA LEU A 20 -11.99 -15.64 20.03
C LEU A 20 -10.53 -15.46 20.47
N ASP A 21 -10.20 -15.79 21.72
CA ASP A 21 -8.82 -15.73 22.23
C ASP A 21 -7.91 -16.68 21.43
N PHE A 22 -8.39 -17.89 21.12
CA PHE A 22 -7.68 -18.84 20.26
C PHE A 22 -7.49 -18.33 18.83
N LEU A 23 -8.49 -17.64 18.27
CA LEU A 23 -8.38 -17.02 16.96
C LEU A 23 -7.41 -15.84 16.98
N GLU A 24 -7.42 -15.01 18.02
CA GLU A 24 -6.50 -13.88 18.20
C GLU A 24 -5.05 -14.36 18.30
N GLU A 25 -4.78 -15.41 19.08
CA GLU A 25 -3.45 -16.05 19.17
C GLU A 25 -3.01 -16.60 17.81
N GLY A 26 -3.93 -17.23 17.06
CA GLY A 26 -3.64 -17.73 15.71
C GLY A 26 -3.33 -16.63 14.71
N VAL A 27 -4.07 -15.51 14.77
CA VAL A 27 -3.79 -14.32 13.95
C VAL A 27 -2.44 -13.73 14.32
N ASP A 28 -2.11 -13.65 15.61
CA ASP A 28 -0.82 -13.14 16.05
C ASP A 28 0.35 -13.99 15.56
N GLN A 29 0.22 -15.31 15.64
CA GLN A 29 1.20 -16.24 15.07
C GLN A 29 1.37 -16.03 13.54
N ILE A 30 0.28 -15.82 12.80
CA ILE A 30 0.31 -15.55 11.35
C ILE A 30 1.04 -14.24 11.05
N MET A 31 0.71 -13.17 11.78
CA MET A 31 1.22 -11.83 11.50
C MET A 31 2.67 -11.65 11.96
N THR A 32 3.14 -12.43 12.95
CA THR A 32 4.51 -12.32 13.48
C THR A 32 5.51 -13.31 12.86
N LYS A 33 5.10 -14.55 12.56
CA LYS A 33 6.01 -15.62 12.10
C LYS A 33 5.91 -15.94 10.60
N GLY A 34 4.91 -15.38 9.90
CA GLY A 34 4.76 -15.58 8.46
C GLY A 34 4.24 -16.98 8.07
N ARG A 35 3.94 -17.15 6.77
CA ARG A 35 3.21 -18.31 6.24
C ARG A 35 3.92 -19.66 6.40
N ALA A 36 5.25 -19.68 6.37
CA ALA A 36 6.05 -20.90 6.38
C ALA A 36 6.05 -21.62 7.74
N ASP A 37 5.71 -20.89 8.80
CA ASP A 37 5.86 -21.36 10.17
C ASP A 37 4.57 -21.96 10.76
N ILE A 38 3.49 -22.03 9.98
CA ILE A 38 2.20 -22.55 10.44
C ILE A 38 1.99 -23.98 9.96
N SER A 39 1.86 -24.88 10.94
CA SER A 39 1.46 -26.26 10.71
C SER A 39 0.11 -26.34 9.99
N PRO A 40 -0.06 -27.24 9.00
CA PRO A 40 -1.37 -27.49 8.36
C PRO A 40 -2.47 -27.82 9.38
N TYR A 41 -2.12 -28.45 10.49
CA TYR A 41 -3.03 -28.73 11.60
C TYR A 41 -3.54 -27.44 12.26
N ARG A 42 -2.63 -26.48 12.51
CA ARG A 42 -2.97 -25.19 13.12
C ARG A 42 -3.88 -24.37 12.21
N TYR A 43 -3.57 -24.33 10.91
CA TYR A 43 -4.42 -23.69 9.90
C TYR A 43 -5.84 -24.30 9.88
N SER A 44 -5.93 -25.63 9.83
CA SER A 44 -7.22 -26.34 9.85
C SER A 44 -8.00 -26.05 11.14
N SER A 45 -7.32 -26.01 12.29
CA SER A 45 -7.94 -25.75 13.58
C SER A 45 -8.53 -24.34 13.67
N LEU A 46 -7.85 -23.33 13.11
CA LEU A 46 -8.35 -21.95 13.04
C LEU A 46 -9.60 -21.84 12.15
N CYS A 47 -9.56 -22.44 10.96
CA CYS A 47 -10.71 -22.48 10.06
C CYS A 47 -11.93 -23.16 10.71
N THR A 48 -11.73 -24.31 11.35
CA THR A 48 -12.81 -25.04 12.03
C THR A 48 -13.34 -24.28 13.24
N THR A 49 -12.48 -23.63 14.03
CA THR A 49 -12.89 -22.79 15.17
C THR A 49 -13.73 -21.60 14.70
N LEU A 50 -13.31 -20.94 13.62
CA LEU A 50 -14.09 -19.85 13.02
C LEU A 50 -15.43 -20.34 12.48
N TYR A 51 -15.45 -21.49 11.81
CA TYR A 51 -16.69 -22.11 11.35
C TYR A 51 -17.61 -22.38 12.53
N ASN A 52 -17.15 -23.09 13.56
CA ASN A 52 -17.94 -23.40 14.77
C ASN A 52 -18.44 -22.13 15.47
N TYR A 53 -17.63 -21.08 15.58
CA TYR A 53 -18.06 -19.80 16.15
C TYR A 53 -19.25 -19.18 15.39
N THR A 54 -19.21 -19.27 14.05
CA THR A 54 -20.21 -18.66 13.17
C THR A 54 -21.45 -19.54 12.92
N THR A 55 -21.35 -20.86 13.07
CA THR A 55 -22.44 -21.82 12.78
C THR A 55 -23.08 -22.44 14.01
N THR A 56 -22.38 -22.52 15.15
CA THR A 56 -22.92 -23.14 16.36
C THR A 56 -24.15 -22.37 16.88
N SER A 57 -25.28 -23.07 16.89
CA SER A 57 -26.57 -22.61 17.40
C SER A 57 -26.67 -22.66 18.94
N GLY A 58 -25.66 -23.24 19.60
CA GLY A 58 -25.61 -23.46 21.05
C GLY A 58 -25.19 -22.22 21.82
N GLY A 59 -26.15 -21.56 22.46
CA GLY A 59 -25.87 -20.49 23.42
C GLY A 59 -26.99 -20.20 24.40
N LEU A 60 -28.21 -20.72 24.19
CA LEU A 60 -29.30 -20.64 25.16
C LEU A 60 -30.16 -21.91 25.08
N LYS A 61 -29.83 -22.91 25.90
CA LYS A 61 -30.81 -23.89 26.37
C LYS A 61 -30.68 -23.99 27.90
N ASN A 62 -31.49 -23.22 28.61
CA ASN A 62 -32.54 -23.74 29.47
C ASN A 62 -33.23 -22.58 30.21
N ASP A 63 -34.41 -22.21 29.71
CA ASP A 63 -35.58 -22.05 30.58
C ASP A 63 -36.82 -22.41 29.75
N ARG A 64 -37.40 -23.58 30.04
CA ARG A 64 -38.63 -24.05 29.39
C ARG A 64 -39.82 -23.62 30.26
N GLY A 65 -40.64 -22.71 29.76
CA GLY A 65 -42.09 -22.74 30.00
C GLY A 65 -42.78 -23.64 28.96
N PRO A 66 -43.98 -24.17 29.22
CA PRO A 66 -44.62 -25.18 28.37
C PRO A 66 -45.10 -24.60 27.02
N PRO A 67 -45.37 -25.44 26.00
CA PRO A 67 -45.65 -24.99 24.65
C PRO A 67 -47.13 -24.59 24.50
N GLU A 68 -47.38 -23.40 23.96
CA GLU A 68 -48.65 -23.09 23.31
C GLU A 68 -48.50 -23.29 21.79
N SER A 69 -49.42 -24.07 21.27
CA SER A 69 -49.62 -24.37 19.85
C SER A 69 -50.12 -23.13 19.13
N ASP A 70 -49.49 -22.76 18.02
CA ASP A 70 -50.24 -22.27 16.86
C ASP A 70 -49.41 -22.43 15.58
N GLY A 71 -50.05 -23.04 14.58
CA GLY A 71 -49.46 -23.30 13.28
C GLY A 71 -49.51 -22.07 12.38
N ASN A 72 -48.52 -21.92 11.51
CA ASN A 72 -48.80 -21.62 10.11
C ASN A 72 -47.60 -21.96 9.23
N GLU A 73 -47.89 -22.64 8.13
CA GLU A 73 -46.95 -23.03 7.09
C GLU A 73 -46.53 -21.83 6.23
N GLY A 74 -45.26 -21.81 5.81
CA GLY A 74 -44.85 -20.90 4.73
C GLY A 74 -43.36 -20.52 4.70
N ASN A 75 -42.44 -21.47 4.62
CA ASN A 75 -41.11 -21.20 4.04
C ASN A 75 -40.35 -22.47 3.65
N LYS A 76 -40.59 -22.97 2.43
CA LYS A 76 -39.75 -24.01 1.81
C LYS A 76 -38.50 -23.32 1.24
N GLY A 77 -37.35 -23.54 1.86
CA GLY A 77 -36.06 -23.09 1.33
C GLY A 77 -35.00 -22.61 2.35
N ARG A 78 -35.21 -22.75 3.67
CA ARG A 78 -34.15 -22.55 4.66
C ARG A 78 -33.77 -23.86 5.35
N PRO A 79 -32.47 -24.21 5.46
CA PRO A 79 -32.04 -25.35 6.26
C PRO A 79 -32.48 -25.15 7.72
N ASP A 80 -32.87 -26.21 8.42
CA ASP A 80 -33.60 -26.13 9.69
C ASP A 80 -32.89 -25.34 10.80
N TRP A 81 -31.56 -25.27 10.78
CA TRP A 81 -30.78 -24.43 11.70
C TRP A 81 -30.97 -22.92 11.43
N ALA A 82 -31.26 -22.52 10.19
CA ALA A 82 -31.48 -21.13 9.78
C ALA A 82 -32.90 -20.63 10.05
N LYS A 83 -33.83 -21.52 10.45
CA LYS A 83 -35.17 -21.17 10.96
C LYS A 83 -35.14 -20.78 12.44
N SER A 84 -34.11 -21.21 13.19
CA SER A 84 -33.99 -21.00 14.63
C SER A 84 -33.18 -19.75 15.03
N LEU A 85 -32.49 -19.10 14.09
CA LEU A 85 -31.62 -17.94 14.35
C LEU A 85 -32.34 -16.60 14.09
N ARG A 86 -32.39 -15.71 15.09
CA ARG A 86 -32.91 -14.35 14.89
C ARG A 86 -31.91 -13.49 14.08
N PRO A 87 -32.39 -12.57 13.21
CA PRO A 87 -31.52 -11.72 12.39
C PRO A 87 -30.50 -10.86 13.16
N LEU A 88 -30.79 -10.54 14.42
CA LEU A 88 -29.91 -9.76 15.30
C LEU A 88 -28.76 -10.61 15.89
N ASP A 89 -28.99 -11.92 16.07
CA ASP A 89 -28.02 -12.87 16.61
C ASP A 89 -26.96 -13.27 15.57
N VAL A 90 -27.37 -13.35 14.29
CA VAL A 90 -26.44 -13.51 13.15
C VAL A 90 -25.57 -12.25 12.98
N LYS A 91 -26.13 -11.05 13.21
CA LYS A 91 -25.34 -9.81 13.19
C LYS A 91 -24.26 -9.82 14.27
N LYS A 92 -24.58 -10.11 15.54
CA LYS A 92 -23.58 -10.10 16.63
C LYS A 92 -22.51 -11.19 16.49
N LYS A 93 -22.88 -12.41 16.08
CA LYS A 93 -21.95 -13.55 15.95
C LYS A 93 -20.98 -13.46 14.77
N VAL A 94 -21.28 -12.65 13.77
CA VAL A 94 -20.43 -12.54 12.57
C VAL A 94 -19.65 -11.22 12.54
N VAL A 95 -20.18 -10.19 13.22
CA VAL A 95 -19.49 -8.92 13.48
C VAL A 95 -18.33 -9.10 14.48
N ALA A 96 -18.48 -9.94 15.50
CA ALA A 96 -17.46 -10.06 16.55
C ALA A 96 -16.07 -10.50 16.05
N PRO A 97 -15.91 -11.52 15.19
CA PRO A 97 -14.61 -11.87 14.63
C PRO A 97 -14.05 -10.79 13.69
N TYR A 98 -14.92 -10.04 13.00
CA TYR A 98 -14.49 -8.92 12.16
C TYR A 98 -13.95 -7.75 13.01
N LEU A 99 -14.63 -7.42 14.11
CA LEU A 99 -14.15 -6.40 15.07
C LEU A 99 -12.88 -6.85 15.81
N LEU A 100 -12.73 -8.15 16.09
CA LEU A 100 -11.50 -8.71 16.63
C LEU A 100 -10.32 -8.42 15.69
N LEU A 101 -10.50 -8.67 14.38
CA LEU A 101 -9.48 -8.37 13.37
C LEU A 101 -9.16 -6.88 13.30
N VAL A 102 -10.17 -6.01 13.30
CA VAL A 102 -9.95 -4.55 13.32
C VAL A 102 -9.11 -4.16 14.54
N ARG A 103 -9.51 -4.59 15.74
CA ARG A 103 -8.79 -4.29 16.99
C ARG A 103 -7.37 -4.81 16.94
N TYR A 104 -7.18 -6.05 16.50
CA TYR A 104 -5.86 -6.66 16.38
C TYR A 104 -4.96 -5.85 15.44
N PHE A 105 -5.44 -5.53 14.23
CA PHE A 105 -4.67 -4.74 13.27
C PHE A 105 -4.31 -3.36 13.85
N THR A 106 -5.24 -2.67 14.50
CA THR A 106 -4.96 -1.38 15.15
C THR A 106 -3.88 -1.50 16.23
N CYS A 107 -3.96 -2.50 17.11
CA CYS A 107 -2.96 -2.72 18.15
C CYS A 107 -1.58 -3.09 17.56
N HIS A 108 -1.58 -3.96 16.56
CA HIS A 108 -0.35 -4.38 15.86
C HIS A 108 0.32 -3.19 15.15
N SER A 109 -0.47 -2.34 14.46
CA SER A 109 0.00 -1.11 13.85
C SER A 109 0.66 -0.16 14.85
N ALA A 110 0.10 -0.03 16.06
CA ALA A 110 0.70 0.80 17.12
C ALA A 110 2.08 0.27 17.54
N CYS A 111 2.27 -1.05 17.64
CA CYS A 111 3.56 -1.66 17.93
C CYS A 111 4.59 -1.43 16.80
N ILE A 112 4.15 -1.44 15.53
CA ILE A 112 5.01 -1.14 14.39
C ILE A 112 5.49 0.31 14.47
N LEU A 113 4.59 1.25 14.77
CA LEU A 113 4.90 2.68 14.88
C LEU A 113 5.88 2.99 16.04
N ASP A 114 5.71 2.37 17.21
CA ASP A 114 6.60 2.58 18.37
C ASP A 114 8.07 2.22 18.05
N LYS A 115 8.27 1.10 17.34
CA LYS A 115 9.60 0.70 16.88
C LYS A 115 10.16 1.66 15.82
N ALA A 116 9.29 2.17 14.95
CA ALA A 116 9.70 3.05 13.87
C ALA A 116 10.08 4.46 14.31
N ASP A 117 9.53 4.95 15.42
CA ASP A 117 9.87 6.28 15.98
C ASP A 117 11.37 6.43 16.31
N LYS A 118 12.06 5.29 16.49
CA LYS A 118 13.49 5.23 16.77
C LYS A 118 14.36 5.24 15.51
N LEU A 119 13.77 5.08 14.32
CA LEU A 119 14.47 4.92 13.05
C LEU A 119 14.32 6.17 12.17
N ARG A 120 15.29 6.38 11.26
CA ARG A 120 15.30 7.52 10.32
C ARG A 120 15.82 7.12 8.94
N ASP A 121 15.45 7.92 7.94
CA ASP A 121 15.94 7.87 6.56
C ASP A 121 15.99 6.43 5.99
N GLN A 122 17.15 5.95 5.52
CA GLN A 122 17.27 4.64 4.89
C GLN A 122 16.96 3.47 5.85
N ALA A 123 17.30 3.58 7.13
CA ALA A 123 17.00 2.54 8.12
C ALA A 123 15.48 2.42 8.35
N LEU A 124 14.78 3.55 8.33
CA LEU A 124 13.33 3.60 8.40
C LEU A 124 12.69 2.94 7.16
N LEU A 125 13.20 3.24 5.96
CA LEU A 125 12.67 2.66 4.72
C LEU A 125 12.84 1.13 4.69
N ARG A 126 14.00 0.62 5.12
CA ARG A 126 14.22 -0.84 5.23
C ARG A 126 13.25 -1.49 6.20
N TYR A 127 13.11 -0.92 7.40
CA TYR A 127 12.16 -1.42 8.39
C TYR A 127 10.73 -1.40 7.85
N TYR A 128 10.30 -0.30 7.23
CA TYR A 128 8.97 -0.22 6.63
C TYR A 128 8.76 -1.27 5.54
N ALA A 129 9.74 -1.48 4.65
CA ALA A 129 9.64 -2.46 3.57
C ALA A 129 9.56 -3.90 4.10
N GLU A 130 10.34 -4.23 5.13
CA GLU A 130 10.29 -5.55 5.79
C GLU A 130 8.95 -5.80 6.51
N GLU A 131 8.47 -4.81 7.26
CA GLU A 131 7.17 -4.92 7.94
C GLU A 131 6.02 -4.93 6.94
N TRP A 132 6.13 -4.20 5.82
CA TRP A 132 5.16 -4.25 4.73
C TRP A 132 5.05 -5.65 4.12
N ASP A 133 6.17 -6.25 3.71
CA ASP A 133 6.18 -7.60 3.14
C ASP A 133 5.58 -8.61 4.13
N ARG A 134 6.00 -8.55 5.40
CA ARG A 134 5.47 -9.42 6.47
C ARG A 134 3.96 -9.22 6.67
N TYR A 135 3.52 -7.96 6.72
CA TYR A 135 2.11 -7.63 6.95
C TYR A 135 1.22 -8.05 5.78
N VAL A 136 1.64 -7.83 4.53
CA VAL A 136 0.86 -8.22 3.34
C VAL A 136 0.75 -9.74 3.24
N ASP A 137 1.83 -10.47 3.50
CA ASP A 137 1.83 -11.93 3.53
C ASP A 137 0.95 -12.48 4.66
N GLY A 138 1.08 -11.90 5.86
CA GLY A 138 0.26 -12.22 7.02
C GLY A 138 -1.22 -11.95 6.75
N ALA A 139 -1.56 -10.77 6.25
CA ALA A 139 -2.92 -10.35 5.91
C ALA A 139 -3.53 -11.25 4.83
N SER A 140 -2.74 -11.69 3.84
CA SER A 140 -3.18 -12.65 2.83
C SER A 140 -3.53 -14.00 3.45
N CYS A 141 -2.73 -14.47 4.41
CA CYS A 141 -2.99 -15.73 5.13
C CYS A 141 -4.22 -15.62 6.04
N VAL A 142 -4.33 -14.54 6.81
CA VAL A 142 -5.53 -14.23 7.61
C VAL A 142 -6.76 -14.16 6.70
N GLY A 143 -6.67 -13.51 5.54
CA GLY A 143 -7.75 -13.46 4.55
C GLY A 143 -8.24 -14.85 4.10
N ARG A 144 -7.35 -15.84 4.02
CA ARG A 144 -7.68 -17.24 3.67
C ARG A 144 -8.33 -17.98 4.85
N VAL A 145 -7.78 -17.85 6.05
CA VAL A 145 -8.38 -18.43 7.28
C VAL A 145 -9.80 -17.91 7.48
N PHE A 146 -9.98 -16.60 7.28
CA PHE A 146 -11.28 -15.92 7.42
C PHE A 146 -12.11 -15.89 6.12
N SER A 147 -11.81 -16.77 5.15
CA SER A 147 -12.54 -16.87 3.89
C SER A 147 -14.03 -17.14 4.08
N TYR A 148 -14.40 -17.85 5.15
CA TYR A 148 -15.81 -18.07 5.52
C TYR A 148 -16.54 -16.75 5.81
N LEU A 149 -15.92 -15.83 6.54
CA LEU A 149 -16.49 -14.49 6.77
C LEU A 149 -16.61 -13.70 5.48
N ASN A 150 -15.60 -13.76 4.61
CA ASN A 150 -15.64 -13.09 3.31
C ASN A 150 -16.84 -13.56 2.48
N ARG A 151 -17.11 -14.87 2.46
CA ARG A 151 -18.18 -15.47 1.66
C ARG A 151 -19.59 -15.13 2.16
N PHE A 152 -19.81 -15.19 3.47
CA PHE A 152 -21.16 -15.12 4.04
C PHE A 152 -21.49 -13.77 4.69
N TYR A 153 -20.53 -13.13 5.35
CA TYR A 153 -20.75 -11.85 6.02
C TYR A 153 -20.55 -10.67 5.09
N VAL A 154 -19.36 -10.58 4.48
CA VAL A 154 -18.95 -9.41 3.71
C VAL A 154 -19.84 -9.27 2.47
N ASN A 155 -20.10 -10.37 1.76
CA ASN A 155 -21.03 -10.36 0.64
C ASN A 155 -22.45 -9.94 1.06
N GLN A 156 -22.95 -10.45 2.18
CA GLN A 156 -24.29 -10.09 2.65
C GLN A 156 -24.37 -8.63 3.10
N ALA A 157 -23.36 -8.10 3.78
CA ALA A 157 -23.29 -6.71 4.22
C ALA A 157 -23.21 -5.75 3.03
N ARG A 158 -22.40 -6.08 2.00
CA ARG A 158 -22.29 -5.30 0.77
C ARG A 158 -23.58 -5.33 -0.06
N CYS A 159 -24.23 -6.49 -0.21
CA CYS A 159 -25.55 -6.59 -0.88
C CYS A 159 -26.64 -5.77 -0.16
N LYS A 160 -26.49 -5.55 1.16
CA LYS A 160 -27.39 -4.71 1.96
C LYS A 160 -27.02 -3.21 1.92
N GLY A 161 -26.03 -2.82 1.12
CA GLY A 161 -25.59 -1.43 0.98
C GLY A 161 -24.84 -0.89 2.20
N GLN A 162 -24.35 -1.75 3.10
CA GLN A 162 -23.54 -1.29 4.24
C GLN A 162 -22.17 -0.84 3.75
N ARG A 163 -21.89 0.46 3.88
CA ARG A 163 -20.58 1.06 3.58
C ARG A 163 -19.59 0.79 4.72
N GLY A 164 -18.31 0.63 4.41
CA GLY A 164 -17.25 0.38 5.39
C GLY A 164 -17.01 -1.08 5.79
N VAL A 165 -17.68 -2.05 5.14
CA VAL A 165 -17.39 -3.48 5.31
C VAL A 165 -16.61 -3.99 4.10
N TYR A 166 -15.37 -4.42 4.34
CA TYR A 166 -14.45 -4.87 3.30
C TYR A 166 -14.14 -6.37 3.45
N PRO A 167 -13.72 -7.05 2.37
CA PRO A 167 -13.06 -8.35 2.49
C PRO A 167 -11.87 -8.25 3.44
N VAL A 168 -11.58 -9.30 4.20
CA VAL A 168 -10.56 -9.27 5.27
C VAL A 168 -9.19 -8.77 4.80
N PHE A 169 -8.74 -9.16 3.60
CA PHE A 169 -7.49 -8.64 3.04
C PHE A 169 -7.56 -7.14 2.76
N THR A 170 -8.62 -6.69 2.08
CA THR A 170 -8.86 -5.26 1.83
C THR A 170 -9.00 -4.46 3.13
N LEU A 171 -9.64 -5.04 4.16
CA LEU A 171 -9.70 -4.44 5.49
C LEU A 171 -8.29 -4.25 6.06
N ALA A 172 -7.43 -5.26 5.99
CA ALA A 172 -6.06 -5.16 6.47
C ALA A 172 -5.29 -4.04 5.73
N MET A 173 -5.50 -3.89 4.42
CA MET A 173 -4.90 -2.80 3.63
C MET A 173 -5.41 -1.42 4.05
N VAL A 174 -6.72 -1.28 4.30
CA VAL A 174 -7.31 -0.05 4.86
C VAL A 174 -6.72 0.26 6.24
N GLN A 175 -6.62 -0.75 7.12
CA GLN A 175 -6.03 -0.57 8.45
C GLN A 175 -4.54 -0.20 8.40
N TRP A 176 -3.79 -0.73 7.43
CA TRP A 176 -2.41 -0.30 7.20
C TRP A 176 -2.34 1.14 6.73
N LYS A 177 -3.17 1.52 5.75
CA LYS A 177 -3.23 2.89 5.25
C LYS A 177 -3.49 3.88 6.39
N ASP A 178 -4.54 3.63 7.17
CA ASP A 178 -5.04 4.57 8.16
C ASP A 178 -4.18 4.61 9.44
N ASN A 179 -3.68 3.45 9.89
CA ASN A 179 -2.98 3.35 11.18
C ASN A 179 -1.46 3.21 11.08
N VAL A 180 -0.89 3.01 9.89
CA VAL A 180 0.56 2.88 9.71
C VAL A 180 1.05 3.94 8.74
N PHE A 181 0.59 3.89 7.49
CA PHE A 181 1.06 4.74 6.41
C PHE A 181 0.79 6.24 6.66
N LEU A 182 -0.47 6.62 6.94
CA LEU A 182 -0.80 8.03 7.20
C LEU A 182 -0.06 8.59 8.44
N PRO A 183 0.03 7.89 9.58
CA PRO A 183 0.87 8.31 10.70
C PRO A 183 2.34 8.50 10.33
N PHE A 184 2.91 7.60 9.52
CA PHE A 184 4.26 7.79 8.98
C PHE A 184 4.39 9.10 8.18
N GLN A 185 3.43 9.37 7.30
CA GLN A 185 3.45 10.57 6.46
C GLN A 185 3.23 11.87 7.25
N HIS A 186 2.35 11.87 8.25
CA HIS A 186 2.07 13.06 9.06
C HIS A 186 3.22 13.41 10.02
N ASN A 187 4.01 12.43 10.46
CA ASN A 187 5.14 12.68 11.34
C ASN A 187 6.39 13.05 10.53
N LYS A 188 6.87 14.29 10.67
CA LYS A 188 8.06 14.81 9.97
C LYS A 188 9.32 13.96 10.17
N LYS A 189 9.48 13.30 11.33
CA LYS A 189 10.66 12.48 11.63
C LYS A 189 10.67 11.15 10.88
N THR A 190 9.48 10.61 10.65
CA THR A 190 9.28 9.28 10.07
C THR A 190 8.61 9.35 8.70
N ASN A 191 8.66 10.51 8.04
CA ASN A 191 8.02 10.71 6.75
C ASN A 191 8.77 9.91 5.68
N LEU A 192 8.08 8.89 5.15
CA LEU A 192 8.64 7.98 4.14
C LEU A 192 8.96 8.71 2.85
N THR A 193 8.11 9.64 2.41
CA THR A 193 8.33 10.43 1.20
C THR A 193 9.60 11.26 1.30
N SER A 194 9.84 11.94 2.43
CA SER A 194 11.06 12.73 2.66
C SER A 194 12.31 11.84 2.63
N ALA A 195 12.25 10.65 3.23
CA ALA A 195 13.36 9.69 3.18
C ALA A 195 13.62 9.18 1.76
N LEU A 196 12.57 8.91 0.97
CA LEU A 196 12.69 8.51 -0.44
C LEU A 196 13.31 9.64 -1.27
N LEU A 197 12.83 10.87 -1.14
CA LEU A 197 13.33 12.02 -1.89
C LEU A 197 14.82 12.27 -1.60
N LYS A 198 15.26 12.14 -0.34
CA LYS A 198 16.68 12.24 0.02
C LYS A 198 17.53 11.15 -0.65
N LEU A 199 17.04 9.92 -0.72
CA LEU A 199 17.76 8.84 -1.41
C LEU A 199 17.86 9.12 -2.92
N ILE A 200 16.78 9.59 -3.53
CA ILE A 200 16.76 9.93 -4.96
C ILE A 200 17.70 11.11 -5.24
N GLU A 201 17.71 12.13 -4.39
CA GLU A 201 18.64 13.25 -4.49
C GLU A 201 20.10 12.79 -4.31
N ALA A 202 20.37 11.87 -3.39
CA ALA A 202 21.70 11.28 -3.24
C ALA A 202 22.13 10.52 -4.51
N GLU A 203 21.22 9.77 -5.14
CA GLU A 203 21.47 9.08 -6.41
C GLU A 203 21.77 10.07 -7.55
N ARG A 204 21.03 11.18 -7.65
CA ARG A 204 21.33 12.26 -8.62
C ARG A 204 22.71 12.88 -8.42
N ASN A 205 23.20 12.90 -7.18
CA ASN A 205 24.55 13.35 -6.85
C ASN A 205 25.63 12.26 -7.05
N GLY A 206 25.26 11.11 -7.64
CA GLY A 206 26.18 10.01 -7.98
C GLY A 206 26.35 8.94 -6.90
N ALA A 207 25.57 8.98 -5.82
CA ALA A 207 25.62 7.93 -4.80
C ALA A 207 24.93 6.65 -5.29
N THR A 208 25.51 5.49 -5.01
CA THR A 208 24.84 4.21 -5.25
C THR A 208 23.78 3.95 -4.18
N ILE A 209 22.52 3.79 -4.59
CA ILE A 209 21.40 3.51 -3.69
C ILE A 209 20.82 2.10 -3.92
N ASP A 210 20.06 1.64 -2.94
CA ASP A 210 19.26 0.41 -3.06
C ASP A 210 17.96 0.72 -3.82
N GLN A 211 18.01 0.63 -5.16
CA GLN A 211 16.85 0.86 -6.03
C GLN A 211 15.71 -0.13 -5.76
N GLY A 212 16.03 -1.36 -5.33
CA GLY A 212 15.04 -2.37 -4.98
C GLY A 212 14.22 -1.97 -3.75
N LEU A 213 14.87 -1.38 -2.75
CA LEU A 213 14.19 -0.80 -1.59
C LEU A 213 13.24 0.33 -1.99
N VAL A 214 13.69 1.27 -2.83
CA VAL A 214 12.87 2.39 -3.31
C VAL A 214 11.63 1.86 -4.03
N LYS A 215 11.82 0.90 -4.96
CA LYS A 215 10.73 0.26 -5.69
C LYS A 215 9.71 -0.37 -4.76
N LYS A 216 10.15 -1.17 -3.79
CA LYS A 216 9.25 -1.83 -2.82
C LYS A 216 8.38 -0.83 -2.06
N VAL A 217 8.99 0.26 -1.59
CA VAL A 217 8.24 1.28 -0.85
C VAL A 217 7.23 1.97 -1.77
N LEU A 218 7.60 2.32 -3.01
CA LEU A 218 6.68 2.92 -3.98
C LEU A 218 5.55 1.99 -4.41
N ASP A 219 5.83 0.70 -4.61
CA ASP A 219 4.83 -0.32 -4.90
C ASP A 219 3.81 -0.43 -3.76
N SER A 220 4.23 -0.20 -2.50
CA SER A 220 3.30 -0.13 -1.37
C SER A 220 2.35 1.08 -1.48
N PHE A 221 2.81 2.24 -1.95
CA PHE A 221 1.97 3.45 -2.09
C PHE A 221 0.89 3.21 -3.15
N ILE A 222 1.25 2.52 -4.24
CA ILE A 222 0.33 2.10 -5.30
C ILE A 222 -0.68 1.09 -4.75
N SER A 223 -0.22 0.09 -3.99
CA SER A 223 -1.08 -0.97 -3.44
C SER A 223 -2.08 -0.47 -2.40
N LEU A 224 -1.78 0.64 -1.72
CA LEU A 224 -2.67 1.29 -0.75
C LEU A 224 -3.76 2.16 -1.39
N GLY A 225 -3.69 2.40 -2.70
CA GLY A 225 -4.72 3.08 -3.45
C GLY A 225 -5.92 2.17 -3.70
N LEU A 226 -7.00 2.39 -2.93
CA LEU A 226 -8.26 1.65 -3.04
C LEU A 226 -9.35 2.54 -3.64
N ASP A 227 -10.00 2.09 -4.71
CA ASP A 227 -11.22 2.71 -5.20
C ASP A 227 -12.43 2.17 -4.43
N ASN A 228 -13.09 3.04 -3.67
CA ASN A 228 -14.31 2.73 -2.90
C ASN A 228 -15.47 2.22 -3.79
N SER A 229 -15.45 2.56 -5.08
CA SER A 229 -16.44 2.15 -6.07
C SER A 229 -16.10 0.79 -6.67
N ASN A 230 -14.82 0.52 -6.90
CA ASN A 230 -14.33 -0.73 -7.45
C ASN A 230 -13.03 -1.20 -6.77
N LEU A 231 -13.18 -2.03 -5.74
CA LEU A 231 -12.06 -2.60 -4.98
C LEU A 231 -11.10 -3.47 -5.83
N ASN A 232 -11.48 -3.83 -7.06
CA ASN A 232 -10.63 -4.59 -7.98
C ASN A 232 -9.83 -3.69 -8.94
N LYS A 233 -10.07 -2.38 -8.94
CA LYS A 233 -9.35 -1.43 -9.78
C LYS A 233 -8.24 -0.77 -8.94
N PRO A 234 -6.97 -0.87 -9.35
CA PRO A 234 -5.90 -0.13 -8.68
C PRO A 234 -6.16 1.36 -8.83
N CYS A 235 -6.10 2.09 -7.71
CA CYS A 235 -6.17 3.54 -7.72
C CYS A 235 -4.76 4.10 -7.47
N LEU A 236 -4.35 5.12 -8.22
CA LEU A 236 -3.01 5.70 -8.05
C LEU A 236 -2.99 6.93 -7.14
N ASP A 237 -4.13 7.36 -6.61
CA ASP A 237 -4.28 8.61 -5.85
C ASP A 237 -3.27 8.72 -4.70
N VAL A 238 -3.07 7.65 -3.93
CA VAL A 238 -2.11 7.65 -2.81
C VAL A 238 -0.68 7.87 -3.31
N TYR A 239 -0.29 7.18 -4.39
CA TYR A 239 1.03 7.39 -5.01
C TYR A 239 1.16 8.82 -5.56
N LYS A 240 0.13 9.33 -6.24
CA LYS A 240 0.16 10.67 -6.84
C LYS A 240 0.29 11.78 -5.79
N GLU A 241 -0.59 11.76 -4.80
CA GLU A 241 -0.66 12.79 -3.76
C GLU A 241 0.53 12.74 -2.80
N GLN A 242 0.93 11.54 -2.36
CA GLN A 242 1.92 11.39 -1.30
C GLN A 242 3.35 11.31 -1.82
N PHE A 243 3.56 10.96 -3.09
CA PHE A 243 4.89 10.81 -3.67
C PHE A 243 5.09 11.60 -4.96
N GLU A 244 4.28 11.39 -6.00
CA GLU A 244 4.53 11.98 -7.34
C GLU A 244 4.60 13.51 -7.29
N VAL A 245 3.63 14.17 -6.65
CA VAL A 245 3.60 15.63 -6.54
C VAL A 245 4.83 16.17 -5.78
N PRO A 246 5.15 15.69 -4.55
CA PRO A 246 6.39 16.07 -3.86
C PRO A 246 7.67 15.74 -4.64
N PHE A 247 7.68 14.63 -5.39
CA PHE A 247 8.82 14.20 -6.19
C PHE A 247 9.07 15.13 -7.37
N LEU A 248 8.04 15.53 -8.09
CA LEU A 248 8.16 16.49 -9.19
C LEU A 248 8.61 17.86 -8.67
N ASP A 249 8.06 18.36 -7.55
CA ASP A 249 8.49 19.61 -6.91
C ASP A 249 9.96 19.57 -6.45
N ALA A 250 10.40 18.46 -5.84
CA ALA A 250 11.80 18.28 -5.46
C ALA A 250 12.73 18.20 -6.68
N THR A 251 12.27 17.53 -7.74
CA THR A 251 13.00 17.45 -9.02
C THR A 251 13.12 18.81 -9.69
N GLN A 252 12.05 19.60 -9.63
CA GLN A 252 12.04 20.95 -10.17
C GLN A 252 13.13 21.81 -9.53
N ARG A 253 13.13 21.87 -8.20
CA ARG A 253 14.11 22.65 -7.43
C ARG A 253 15.55 22.17 -7.63
N PHE A 254 15.75 20.87 -7.81
CA PHE A 254 17.06 20.28 -8.06
C PHE A 254 17.61 20.75 -9.40
N TYR A 255 16.87 20.55 -10.50
CA TYR A 255 17.34 20.89 -11.84
C TYR A 255 17.36 22.39 -12.11
N GLU A 256 16.48 23.16 -11.47
CA GLU A 256 16.54 24.63 -11.53
C GLU A 256 17.88 25.14 -11.00
N ARG A 257 18.30 24.69 -9.82
CA ARG A 257 19.58 25.07 -9.23
C ARG A 257 20.76 24.52 -10.01
N GLU A 258 20.71 23.26 -10.40
CA GLU A 258 21.82 22.61 -11.11
C GLU A 258 22.06 23.26 -12.48
N SER A 259 21.01 23.51 -13.24
CA SER A 259 21.13 24.11 -14.58
C SER A 259 21.72 25.51 -14.53
N GLU A 260 21.25 26.39 -13.64
CA GLU A 260 21.77 27.75 -13.47
C GLU A 260 23.25 27.74 -13.10
N LEU A 261 23.64 26.92 -12.12
CA LEU A 261 25.03 26.83 -11.68
C LEU A 261 25.94 26.24 -12.77
N PHE A 262 25.49 25.18 -13.45
CA PHE A 262 26.30 24.50 -14.45
C PHE A 262 26.45 25.33 -15.72
N LEU A 263 25.38 25.99 -16.18
CA LEU A 263 25.41 26.86 -17.36
C LEU A 263 26.25 28.12 -17.09
N GLY A 264 26.20 28.68 -15.88
CA GLY A 264 27.02 29.84 -15.49
C GLY A 264 28.52 29.54 -15.40
N ALA A 265 28.90 28.31 -15.04
CA ALA A 265 30.29 27.94 -14.78
C ALA A 265 31.00 27.20 -15.93
N ASN A 266 30.25 26.62 -16.88
CA ASN A 266 30.80 25.73 -17.91
C ASN A 266 30.49 26.21 -19.34
N ARG A 267 31.14 25.58 -20.31
CA ARG A 267 30.89 25.84 -21.74
C ARG A 267 29.53 25.27 -22.15
N LEU A 268 28.95 25.87 -23.18
CA LEU A 268 27.67 25.42 -23.75
C LEU A 268 27.72 23.94 -24.18
N SER A 269 28.80 23.49 -24.81
CA SER A 269 28.98 22.07 -25.22
C SER A 269 28.85 21.10 -24.03
N ASP A 270 29.52 21.42 -22.92
CA ASP A 270 29.49 20.60 -21.71
C ASP A 270 28.09 20.61 -21.07
N TYR A 271 27.41 21.77 -21.10
CA TYR A 271 26.02 21.89 -20.65
C TYR A 271 25.08 20.99 -21.46
N LEU A 272 25.15 21.02 -22.79
CA LEU A 272 24.27 20.21 -23.65
C LEU A 272 24.46 18.70 -23.41
N LYS A 273 25.72 18.24 -23.27
CA LYS A 273 26.01 16.85 -22.91
C LYS A 273 25.43 16.50 -21.54
N LYS A 274 25.57 17.40 -20.56
CA LYS A 274 25.03 17.20 -19.22
C LYS A 274 23.50 17.10 -19.23
N VAL A 275 22.82 17.89 -20.05
CA VAL A 275 21.35 17.81 -20.22
C VAL A 275 20.94 16.46 -20.79
N GLU A 276 21.62 15.98 -21.84
CA GLU A 276 21.36 14.65 -22.41
C GLU A 276 21.53 13.54 -21.37
N GLU A 277 22.64 13.57 -20.62
CA GLU A 277 22.91 12.63 -19.53
C GLU A 277 21.81 12.66 -18.47
N ARG A 278 21.43 13.85 -17.98
CA ARG A 278 20.38 13.99 -16.95
C ARG A 278 19.02 13.49 -17.42
N LEU A 279 18.63 13.77 -18.67
CA LEU A 279 17.38 13.26 -19.22
C LEU A 279 17.40 11.73 -19.31
N GLN A 280 18.52 11.13 -19.72
CA GLN A 280 18.66 9.68 -19.75
C GLN A 280 18.62 9.07 -18.34
N GLU A 281 19.29 9.68 -17.37
CA GLU A 281 19.26 9.24 -15.97
C GLU A 281 17.84 9.24 -15.39
N GLU A 282 16.99 10.22 -15.72
CA GLU A 282 15.59 10.24 -15.28
C GLU A 282 14.73 9.20 -16.02
N GLU A 283 14.98 8.92 -17.30
CA GLU A 283 14.34 7.81 -18.02
C GLU A 283 14.68 6.46 -17.38
N ASP A 284 15.96 6.24 -17.09
CA ASP A 284 16.44 5.01 -16.45
C ASP A 284 15.84 4.87 -15.04
N ARG A 285 15.69 5.98 -14.31
CA ARG A 285 15.03 6.02 -13.01
C ARG A 285 13.57 5.61 -13.08
N VAL A 286 12.85 6.05 -14.11
CA VAL A 286 11.46 5.63 -14.33
C VAL A 286 11.38 4.12 -14.52
N VAL A 287 12.27 3.56 -15.35
CA VAL A 287 12.30 2.12 -15.62
C VAL A 287 12.70 1.31 -14.38
N ALA A 288 13.64 1.83 -13.58
CA ALA A 288 14.15 1.14 -12.41
C ALA A 288 13.08 0.96 -11.32
N TYR A 289 12.38 2.04 -10.94
CA TYR A 289 11.52 1.99 -9.75
C TYR A 289 10.30 2.94 -9.71
N LEU A 290 10.11 3.86 -10.66
CA LEU A 290 8.91 4.74 -10.64
C LEU A 290 7.72 4.10 -11.38
N ASN A 291 6.53 4.66 -11.17
CA ASN A 291 5.38 4.27 -11.97
C ASN A 291 5.54 4.79 -13.43
N PRO A 292 5.27 3.97 -14.47
CA PRO A 292 5.34 4.41 -15.87
C PRO A 292 4.49 5.64 -16.20
N GLN A 293 3.41 5.88 -15.47
CA GLN A 293 2.57 7.08 -15.67
C GLN A 293 3.27 8.38 -15.28
N THR A 294 4.27 8.33 -14.40
CA THR A 294 5.07 9.49 -13.98
C THR A 294 6.04 9.94 -15.06
N ARG A 295 6.35 9.07 -16.04
CA ARG A 295 7.34 9.32 -17.10
C ARG A 295 7.09 10.62 -17.85
N GLU A 296 5.88 10.78 -18.38
CA GLU A 296 5.54 11.92 -19.24
C GLU A 296 5.68 13.25 -18.48
N GLY A 297 5.14 13.32 -17.26
CA GLY A 297 5.25 14.48 -16.40
C GLY A 297 6.70 14.80 -16.01
N LEU A 298 7.45 13.79 -15.55
CA LEU A 298 8.85 13.96 -15.13
C LEU A 298 9.74 14.46 -16.26
N ILE A 299 9.68 13.81 -17.43
CA ILE A 299 10.54 14.16 -18.56
C ILE A 299 10.16 15.51 -19.15
N SER A 300 8.86 15.84 -19.19
CA SER A 300 8.41 17.17 -19.61
C SER A 300 8.92 18.26 -18.67
N GLU A 301 8.82 18.07 -17.35
CA GLU A 301 9.35 19.03 -16.36
C GLU A 301 10.86 19.21 -16.49
N CYS A 302 11.62 18.10 -16.61
CA CYS A 302 13.07 18.17 -16.77
C CYS A 302 13.46 18.93 -18.06
N ARG A 303 12.77 18.70 -19.17
CA ARG A 303 12.98 19.48 -20.41
C ARG A 303 12.65 20.96 -20.23
N GLY A 304 11.55 21.25 -19.53
CA GLY A 304 11.16 22.62 -19.18
C GLY A 304 12.27 23.37 -18.45
N LEU A 305 12.88 22.73 -17.46
CA LEU A 305 13.88 23.36 -16.58
C LEU A 305 15.27 23.40 -17.18
N LEU A 306 15.68 22.34 -17.87
CA LEU A 306 17.02 22.21 -18.44
C LEU A 306 17.15 22.91 -19.80
N ILE A 307 16.04 23.05 -20.55
CA ILE A 307 16.07 23.56 -21.94
C ILE A 307 15.21 24.81 -22.06
N CYS A 308 13.90 24.75 -21.79
CA CYS A 308 13.00 25.88 -22.04
C CYS A 308 13.39 27.11 -21.23
N LYS A 309 13.69 26.94 -19.94
CA LYS A 309 14.04 28.04 -19.03
C LYS A 309 15.27 28.82 -19.51
N HIS A 310 16.20 28.14 -20.17
CA HIS A 310 17.48 28.71 -20.63
C HIS A 310 17.50 28.94 -22.15
N ALA A 311 16.36 28.85 -22.85
CA ALA A 311 16.33 28.81 -24.31
C ALA A 311 16.99 30.02 -24.98
N GLU A 312 16.76 31.22 -24.46
CA GLU A 312 17.37 32.47 -24.97
C GLU A 312 18.89 32.43 -24.81
N GLU A 313 19.38 32.11 -23.62
CA GLU A 313 20.82 32.03 -23.33
C GLU A 313 21.52 30.92 -24.14
N LEU A 314 20.85 29.77 -24.29
CA LEU A 314 21.33 28.69 -25.15
C LEU A 314 21.44 29.16 -26.61
N TRP A 315 20.44 29.88 -27.11
CA TRP A 315 20.44 30.42 -28.46
C TRP A 315 21.55 31.44 -28.69
N GLU A 316 21.71 32.42 -27.79
CA GLU A 316 22.78 33.43 -27.90
C GLU A 316 24.17 32.79 -27.89
N ARG A 317 24.43 31.90 -26.93
CA ARG A 317 25.71 31.20 -26.81
C ARG A 317 25.98 30.27 -28.00
N SER A 318 24.93 29.74 -28.64
CA SER A 318 25.07 28.83 -29.79
C SER A 318 25.65 29.47 -31.03
N GLN A 319 25.47 30.78 -31.22
CA GLN A 319 26.05 31.51 -32.35
C GLN A 319 27.58 31.48 -32.33
N SER A 320 28.17 31.21 -31.16
CA SER A 320 29.60 31.03 -30.97
C SER A 320 30.10 29.60 -31.17
N LEU A 321 29.19 28.61 -31.30
CA LEU A 321 29.54 27.22 -31.56
C LEU A 321 30.03 27.05 -33.00
N ARG A 322 31.20 26.43 -33.14
CA ARG A 322 31.81 26.11 -34.45
C ARG A 322 31.74 24.62 -34.78
N GLU A 323 31.44 23.78 -33.79
CA GLU A 323 31.38 22.33 -33.92
C GLU A 323 30.00 21.88 -34.39
N VAL A 324 29.96 21.11 -35.48
CA VAL A 324 28.71 20.64 -36.10
C VAL A 324 27.92 19.71 -35.18
N GLU A 325 28.60 18.92 -34.35
CA GLU A 325 27.97 18.00 -33.39
C GLU A 325 27.17 18.76 -32.32
N ASP A 326 27.72 19.85 -31.78
CA ASP A 326 27.05 20.64 -30.74
C ASP A 326 25.84 21.40 -31.29
N LEU A 327 25.93 21.86 -32.55
CA LEU A 327 24.79 22.43 -33.25
C LEU A 327 23.69 21.39 -33.49
N GLN A 328 24.05 20.15 -33.84
CA GLN A 328 23.09 19.06 -33.99
C GLN A 328 22.42 18.69 -32.66
N ARG A 329 23.19 18.58 -31.56
CA ARG A 329 22.65 18.35 -30.21
C ARG A 329 21.69 19.46 -29.82
N MET A 330 22.07 20.72 -30.01
CA MET A 330 21.21 21.85 -29.70
C MET A 330 19.92 21.82 -30.53
N LEU A 331 20.00 21.60 -31.85
CA LEU A 331 18.82 21.53 -32.72
C LEU A 331 17.90 20.37 -32.34
N TYR A 332 18.46 19.22 -31.94
CA TYR A 332 17.69 18.10 -31.43
C TYR A 332 16.98 18.46 -30.12
N LEU A 333 17.68 19.03 -29.15
CA LEU A 333 17.12 19.45 -27.86
C LEU A 333 16.05 20.52 -28.00
N LEU A 334 16.23 21.49 -28.90
CA LEU A 334 15.22 22.50 -29.22
C LEU A 334 14.02 21.90 -29.99
N SER A 335 14.23 20.88 -30.81
CA SER A 335 13.13 20.18 -31.50
C SER A 335 12.25 19.35 -30.57
N LEU A 336 12.75 18.99 -29.38
CA LEU A 336 12.02 18.26 -28.34
C LEU A 336 11.07 19.15 -27.54
N LEU A 337 11.10 20.47 -27.76
CA LEU A 337 10.19 21.42 -27.12
C LEU A 337 8.77 21.28 -27.70
N PRO A 338 7.72 21.27 -26.87
CA PRO A 338 6.35 21.32 -27.37
C PRO A 338 6.14 22.59 -28.17
N LYS A 339 5.59 22.47 -29.39
CA LYS A 339 5.35 23.54 -30.37
C LYS A 339 4.43 24.71 -29.91
N GLY A 340 4.15 24.84 -28.61
CA GLY A 340 3.25 25.85 -28.03
C GLY A 340 3.93 26.85 -27.08
N GLY A 341 5.23 26.72 -26.82
CA GLY A 341 6.03 27.82 -26.30
C GLY A 341 6.80 28.41 -27.48
N GLU A 342 6.24 29.41 -28.13
CA GLU A 342 6.93 30.09 -29.23
C GLU A 342 8.30 30.59 -28.73
N PRO A 343 9.43 30.20 -29.36
CA PRO A 343 10.62 30.99 -29.24
C PRO A 343 10.31 32.33 -29.91
N VAL A 344 10.26 33.40 -29.12
CA VAL A 344 10.29 34.75 -29.65
C VAL A 344 11.68 34.89 -30.28
N PHE A 345 11.72 34.78 -31.61
CA PHE A 345 12.91 35.02 -32.43
C PHE A 345 13.31 36.49 -32.39
#